data_AF-A0A8J7MF08-F1
#
_entry.id   AF-A0A8J7MF08-F1
#
_cell.length_a   1.000
_cell.length_b   1.000
_cell.length_c   1.000
_cell.angle_alpha   90.00
_cell.angle_beta   90.00
_cell.angle_gamma   90.00
#
_symmetry.space_group_name_H-M   'P 1'
#
loop_
_entity.id
_entity.type
_entity.pdbx_description
1 polymer ?
#
loop_
_entity_poly.entity_id
_entity_poly.type
_entity_poly.pdbx_seq_one_letter_code
_entity_poly.pdbx_strand_id
1 'polypeptide(L)'
;MSRLSIEIDAEQHRQIKTLATFAGMTMKDFILSRTLAPSSGVDTTEELLSHPENKQRLLESVSASPDEHVVFESLDDLKDALGV
;
A
#
# COMPACT_ATOMS: atom_id res chain seq x y z
N MET A 1 -26.33 18.32 3.69
CA MET A 1 -25.58 17.34 2.88
C MET A 1 -24.69 18.11 1.92
N SER A 2 -23.36 17.92 1.97
CA SER A 2 -22.47 18.55 0.98
C SER A 2 -22.54 17.80 -0.34
N ARG A 3 -22.57 18.53 -1.45
CA ARG A 3 -22.57 17.97 -2.80
C ARG A 3 -21.31 18.47 -3.49
N LEU A 4 -20.44 17.54 -3.88
CA LEU A 4 -19.30 17.81 -4.75
C LEU A 4 -19.72 17.50 -6.19
N SER A 5 -19.46 18.41 -7.12
CA SER A 5 -19.60 18.16 -8.56
C SER A 5 -18.21 18.26 -9.18
N ILE A 6 -17.83 17.26 -9.98
CA ILE A 6 -16.50 17.15 -10.59
C ILE A 6 -16.73 17.09 -12.10
N GLU A 7 -16.02 17.93 -12.84
CA GLU A 7 -15.98 17.86 -14.30
C GLU A 7 -14.93 16.82 -14.70
N ILE A 8 -15.37 15.78 -15.40
CA ILE A 8 -14.52 14.72 -15.93
C ILE A 8 -14.91 14.42 -17.36
N ASP A 9 -13.94 14.08 -18.18
CA ASP A 9 -14.19 13.71 -19.57
C ASP A 9 -14.88 12.32 -19.68
N ALA A 10 -15.53 12.06 -20.80
CA ALA A 10 -16.25 10.82 -21.07
C ALA A 10 -15.34 9.58 -21.04
N GLU A 11 -14.06 9.72 -21.41
CA GLU A 11 -13.09 8.63 -21.30
C GLU A 11 -12.74 8.35 -19.82
N GLN A 12 -12.45 9.40 -19.05
CA GLN A 12 -12.13 9.30 -17.62
C GLN A 12 -13.30 8.72 -16.83
N HIS A 13 -14.53 9.15 -17.12
CA HIS A 13 -15.73 8.59 -16.51
C HIS A 13 -15.84 7.08 -16.76
N ARG A 14 -15.54 6.60 -17.98
CA ARG A 14 -15.54 5.16 -18.29
C ARG A 14 -14.48 4.41 -17.50
N GLN A 15 -13.25 4.91 -17.46
CA GLN A 15 -12.15 4.27 -16.72
C GLN A 15 -12.48 4.16 -15.23
N ILE A 16 -12.93 5.25 -14.60
CA ILE A 16 -13.27 5.27 -13.17
C ILE A 16 -14.43 4.31 -12.88
N LYS A 17 -15.46 4.29 -13.74
CA LYS A 17 -16.59 3.38 -13.58
C LYS A 17 -16.18 1.91 -13.65
N THR A 18 -15.27 1.57 -14.55
CA THR A 18 -14.73 0.22 -14.67
C THR A 18 -13.95 -0.18 -13.42
N LEU A 19 -13.07 0.70 -12.92
CA LEU A 19 -12.32 0.46 -11.69
C LEU A 19 -13.23 0.28 -10.47
N ALA A 20 -14.27 1.11 -10.34
CA ALA A 20 -15.26 0.99 -9.28
C ALA A 20 -15.99 -0.36 -9.36
N THR A 21 -16.36 -0.80 -10.56
CA THR A 21 -17.02 -2.08 -10.80
C THR A 21 -16.12 -3.26 -10.41
N PHE A 22 -14.83 -3.21 -10.75
CA PHE A 22 -13.87 -4.23 -10.34
C PHE A 22 -13.67 -4.30 -8.83
N ALA A 23 -13.74 -3.16 -8.14
CA ALA A 23 -13.71 -3.11 -6.69
C ALA A 23 -15.04 -3.56 -6.03
N GLY A 24 -16.08 -3.89 -6.82
CA GLY A 24 -17.41 -4.23 -6.31
C GLY A 24 -18.14 -3.06 -5.65
N MET A 25 -17.73 -1.82 -5.94
CA MET A 25 -18.25 -0.60 -5.32
C MET A 25 -19.00 0.26 -6.33
N THR A 26 -19.91 1.11 -5.85
CA THR A 26 -20.48 2.15 -6.71
C THR A 26 -19.41 3.19 -7.05
N MET A 27 -19.53 3.84 -8.20
CA MET A 27 -18.59 4.90 -8.61
C MET A 27 -18.49 6.03 -7.57
N LYS A 28 -19.61 6.36 -6.91
CA LYS A 28 -19.64 7.36 -5.83
C LYS A 28 -18.79 6.89 -4.64
N ASP A 29 -18.99 5.66 -4.19
CA ASP A 29 -18.28 5.12 -3.02
C ASP A 29 -16.81 4.88 -3.32
N PHE A 30 -16.47 4.51 -4.57
CA PHE A 30 -15.10 4.38 -5.04
C PHE A 30 -14.36 5.72 -5.07
N ILE A 31 -14.99 6.79 -5.57
CA ILE A 31 -14.38 8.12 -5.55
C ILE A 31 -14.18 8.59 -4.11
N LEU A 32 -15.22 8.46 -3.27
CA LEU A 32 -15.14 8.84 -1.86
C LEU A 32 -14.05 8.06 -1.12
N SER A 33 -13.92 6.74 -1.34
CA SER A 33 -12.87 5.95 -0.71
C SER A 33 -11.47 6.34 -1.18
N ARG A 34 -11.31 6.75 -2.44
CA ARG A 34 -10.01 7.23 -2.94
C ARG A 34 -9.66 8.64 -2.48
N THR A 35 -10.65 9.52 -2.30
CA THR A 35 -10.41 10.93 -1.94
C THR A 35 -10.47 11.21 -0.45
N LEU A 36 -11.26 10.43 0.31
CA LEU A 36 -11.50 10.62 1.73
C LEU A 36 -10.89 9.53 2.60
N ALA A 37 -10.41 8.41 2.04
CA ALA A 37 -9.54 7.57 2.84
C ALA A 37 -8.36 8.46 3.26
N PRO A 38 -8.06 8.58 4.57
CA PRO A 38 -6.72 9.00 4.93
C PRO A 38 -5.77 8.07 4.18
N SER A 39 -4.66 8.58 3.67
CA SER A 39 -3.59 7.74 3.15
C SER A 39 -3.16 6.78 4.26
N SER A 40 -3.86 5.66 4.41
CA SER A 40 -3.57 4.61 5.36
C SER A 40 -2.52 3.66 4.78
N GLY A 41 -1.71 4.16 3.86
CA GLY A 41 -0.36 3.67 3.69
C GLY A 41 0.49 4.61 4.50
N VAL A 42 0.78 4.26 5.75
CA VAL A 42 2.14 4.50 6.20
C VAL A 42 2.98 3.83 5.12
N ASP A 43 3.84 4.59 4.43
CA ASP A 43 4.74 3.99 3.46
C ASP A 43 5.49 2.91 4.24
N THR A 44 5.29 1.64 3.87
CA THR A 44 5.91 0.52 4.57
C THR A 44 7.43 0.68 4.60
N THR A 45 8.00 1.39 3.63
CA THR A 45 9.39 1.81 3.63
C THR A 45 9.68 2.83 4.74
N GLU A 46 8.87 3.87 4.88
CA GLU A 46 9.01 4.85 5.97
C GLU A 46 8.82 4.22 7.35
N GLU A 47 7.89 3.27 7.49
CA GLU A 47 7.66 2.51 8.73
C GLU A 47 8.86 1.64 9.08
N LEU A 48 9.38 0.86 8.11
CA LEU A 48 10.58 0.04 8.31
C LEU A 48 11.84 0.88 8.57
N LEU A 49 11.94 2.07 7.98
CA LEU A 49 13.05 3.01 8.22
C LEU A 49 12.96 3.75 9.56
N SER A 50 11.78 3.77 10.19
CA SER A 50 11.57 4.43 11.47
C SER A 50 12.23 3.69 12.64
N HIS A 51 12.38 2.36 12.54
CA HIS A 51 13.08 1.54 13.52
C HIS A 51 14.56 1.35 13.13
N PRO A 52 15.53 1.61 14.03
CA PRO A 52 16.95 1.52 13.71
C PRO A 52 17.42 0.11 13.32
N GLU A 53 16.83 -0.94 13.90
CA GLU A 53 17.15 -2.34 13.56
C GLU A 53 16.63 -2.73 12.17
N ASN A 54 15.37 -2.40 11.86
CA ASN A 54 14.75 -2.66 10.57
C ASN A 54 15.44 -1.89 9.44
N LYS A 55 15.87 -0.65 9.71
CA LYS A 55 16.66 0.15 8.77
C LYS A 55 17.99 -0.49 8.41
N GLN A 56 18.72 -1.01 9.41
CA GLN A 56 20.00 -1.68 9.17
C GLN A 56 19.80 -2.94 8.32
N ARG A 57 18.82 -3.78 8.67
CA ARG A 57 18.47 -5.00 7.93
C ARG A 57 18.06 -4.71 6.48
N LEU A 58 17.24 -3.68 6.27
CA LEU A 58 16.77 -3.31 4.93
C LEU A 58 17.93 -2.83 4.05
N LEU A 59 18.83 -1.99 4.59
CA LEU A 59 20.03 -1.55 3.87
C LEU A 59 20.97 -2.73 3.54
N GLU A 60 21.16 -3.66 4.48
CA GLU A 60 21.95 -4.87 4.28
C GLU A 60 21.37 -5.74 3.17
N SER A 61 20.06 -5.98 3.18
CA SER A 61 19.36 -6.76 2.15
C SER A 61 19.42 -6.13 0.74
N VAL A 62 19.40 -4.80 0.64
CA VAL A 62 19.53 -4.09 -0.65
C VAL A 62 20.96 -4.20 -1.20
N SER A 63 21.95 -4.29 -0.31
CA SER A 63 23.35 -4.47 -0.67
C SER A 63 23.76 -5.93 -0.89
N ALA A 64 22.95 -6.90 -0.44
CA ALA A 64 23.21 -8.32 -0.58
C ALA A 64 22.89 -8.81 -2.00
N SER A 65 23.71 -9.74 -2.52
CA SER A 65 23.47 -10.38 -3.80
C SER A 65 22.26 -11.32 -3.72
N PRO A 66 21.41 -11.42 -4.76
CA PRO A 66 20.15 -12.16 -4.74
C PRO A 66 20.29 -13.69 -4.68
N ASP A 67 21.51 -14.23 -4.65
CA ASP A 67 21.77 -15.67 -4.66
C ASP A 67 21.53 -16.34 -3.29
N GLU A 68 21.39 -15.57 -2.21
CA GLU A 68 21.03 -16.07 -0.87
C GLU A 68 19.58 -15.71 -0.54
N HIS A 69 18.65 -16.61 -0.85
CA HIS A 69 17.28 -16.50 -0.35
C HIS A 69 17.25 -16.77 1.16
N VAL A 70 16.87 -15.77 1.95
CA VAL A 70 16.60 -15.95 3.38
C VAL A 70 15.28 -16.71 3.53
N VAL A 71 15.36 -17.97 3.97
CA VAL A 71 14.19 -18.80 4.29
C VAL A 71 13.94 -18.70 5.79
N PHE A 72 12.71 -18.38 6.17
CA PHE A 72 12.28 -18.41 7.57
C PHE A 72 11.70 -19.78 7.88
N GLU A 73 12.20 -20.44 8.93
CA GLU A 73 11.78 -21.79 9.31
C GLU A 73 10.53 -21.79 10.18
N SER A 74 10.21 -20.66 10.83
CA SER A 74 9.09 -20.54 11.75
C SER A 74 8.36 -19.19 11.67
N LEU A 75 7.11 -19.17 12.18
CA LEU A 75 6.35 -17.93 12.33
C LEU A 75 6.97 -16.98 13.35
N ASP A 76 7.69 -17.51 14.34
CA ASP A 76 8.37 -16.71 15.36
C ASP A 76 9.65 -16.10 14.78
N ASP A 77 10.42 -16.83 13.95
CA ASP A 77 11.54 -16.24 13.19
C ASP A 77 11.08 -15.11 12.27
N LEU A 78 9.92 -15.28 11.62
CA LEU A 78 9.37 -14.24 10.75
C LEU A 78 9.01 -12.98 11.56
N LYS A 79 8.42 -13.16 12.75
CA LYS A 79 8.08 -12.06 13.67
C LYS A 79 9.32 -11.34 14.20
N ASP A 80 10.33 -12.10 14.63
CA ASP A 80 11.61 -11.57 15.07
C ASP A 80 12.36 -10.85 13.94
N ALA A 81 12.24 -11.34 12.70
CA ALA A 81 12.79 -10.69 11.51
C ALA A 81 12.09 -9.37 11.16
N LEU A 82 10.77 -9.30 11.39
CA LEU A 82 9.95 -8.09 11.17
C LEU A 82 9.96 -7.13 12.37
N GLY A 83 10.43 -7.57 13.53
CA GLY A 83 10.45 -6.79 14.77
C GLY A 83 9.06 -6.56 15.37
N VAL A 84 8.16 -7.55 15.26
CA VAL A 84 6.73 -7.47 15.66
C VAL A 84 6.34 -8.60 16.61
#